data_AF-A0A9E4HFU2-F1
#
_entry.id   AF-A0A9E4HFU2-F1
#
_cell.length_a   1.000
_cell.length_b   1.000
_cell.length_c   1.000
_cell.angle_alpha   90.00
_cell.angle_beta   90.00
_cell.angle_gamma   90.00
#
_symmetry.space_group_name_H-M   'P 1'
#
loop_
_entity.id
_entity.type
_entity.pdbx_description
1 polymer ?
#
loop_
_entity_poly.entity_id
_entity_poly.type
_entity_poly.pdbx_seq_one_letter_code
_entity_poly.pdbx_strand_id
1 'polypeptide(L)'
;MRIVYLGVALLFFVFAAVQFNDPDGMIWIVAYLFAALVTLPPFFGRHTPLPGIGLAFYLVWSMALLGSVDANWLENEEAREAIGLLLGALWMGVLLYIWVRRRSDRALTNISGEQEK
;
A
#
# COMPACT_ATOMS: atom_id res chain seq x y z
N MET A 1 -8.50 3.47 14.40
CA MET A 1 -7.94 3.03 13.10
C MET A 1 -8.73 3.50 11.87
N ARG A 2 -10.08 3.58 11.90
CA ARG A 2 -10.86 4.01 10.72
C ARG A 2 -10.42 5.36 10.11
N ILE A 3 -10.12 6.34 10.97
CA ILE A 3 -9.64 7.66 10.55
C ILE A 3 -8.29 7.59 9.81
N VAL A 4 -7.43 6.62 10.18
CA VAL A 4 -6.14 6.40 9.52
C VAL A 4 -6.35 5.85 8.12
N TYR A 5 -7.26 4.88 7.93
CA TYR A 5 -7.58 4.37 6.59
C TYR A 5 -8.12 5.46 5.67
N LEU A 6 -9.02 6.32 6.17
CA LEU A 6 -9.51 7.46 5.39
C LEU A 6 -8.39 8.46 5.09
N GLY A 7 -7.60 8.83 6.09
CA GLY A 7 -6.49 9.78 5.91
C GLY A 7 -5.48 9.29 4.89
N VAL A 8 -5.10 8.02 4.94
CA VAL A 8 -4.13 7.44 3.98
C VAL A 8 -4.75 7.24 2.60
N ALA A 9 -6.01 6.83 2.50
CA ALA A 9 -6.69 6.75 1.20
C ALA A 9 -6.78 8.14 0.53
N LEU A 10 -7.15 9.17 1.28
CA LEU A 10 -7.16 10.56 0.80
C LEU A 10 -5.77 11.03 0.38
N LEU A 11 -4.74 10.69 1.16
CA LEU A 11 -3.35 11.01 0.83
C LEU A 11 -2.95 10.41 -0.53
N PHE A 12 -3.26 9.13 -0.78
CA PHE A 12 -2.96 8.48 -2.06
C PHE A 12 -3.81 9.04 -3.22
N PHE A 13 -5.05 9.46 -2.98
CA PHE A 13 -5.82 10.20 -3.98
C PHE A 13 -5.17 11.54 -4.32
N VAL A 14 -4.64 12.26 -3.33
CA VAL A 14 -3.88 13.49 -3.56
C VAL A 14 -2.61 13.22 -4.35
N PHE A 15 -1.86 12.15 -4.03
CA PHE A 15 -0.70 11.75 -4.81
C PHE A 15 -1.06 11.46 -6.27
N ALA A 16 -2.13 10.70 -6.53
CA ALA A 16 -2.63 10.49 -7.87
C ALA A 16 -3.04 11.80 -8.57
N ALA A 17 -3.66 12.75 -7.85
CA ALA A 17 -4.07 14.02 -8.43
C ALA A 17 -2.87 14.90 -8.83
N VAL A 18 -1.79 14.89 -8.05
CA VAL A 18 -0.58 15.68 -8.34
C VAL A 18 0.11 15.20 -9.62
N GLN A 19 0.01 13.91 -9.94
CA GLN A 19 0.62 13.29 -11.12
C GLN A 19 0.04 13.76 -12.46
N PHE A 20 -1.11 14.44 -12.48
CA PHE A 20 -1.60 15.10 -13.70
C PHE A 20 -0.69 16.24 -14.18
N ASN A 21 0.26 16.69 -13.35
CA ASN A 21 1.26 17.69 -13.75
C ASN A 21 2.47 17.08 -14.48
N ASP A 22 2.63 15.76 -14.48
CA ASP A 22 3.80 15.07 -15.01
C ASP A 22 3.50 14.42 -16.37
N PRO A 23 4.42 14.49 -17.36
CA PRO A 23 4.18 14.01 -18.73
C PRO A 23 3.99 12.49 -18.83
N ASP A 24 4.53 11.72 -17.89
CA ASP A 24 4.42 10.26 -17.77
C ASP A 24 3.62 9.80 -16.53
N GLY A 25 2.88 10.73 -15.91
CA GLY A 25 2.11 10.51 -14.68
C GLY A 25 1.05 9.40 -14.73
N MET A 26 0.67 8.89 -15.91
CA MET A 26 -0.41 7.89 -16.04
C MET A 26 -0.13 6.61 -15.24
N ILE A 27 1.09 6.08 -15.31
CA ILE A 27 1.44 4.84 -14.60
C ILE A 27 1.44 5.06 -13.07
N TRP A 28 1.87 6.25 -12.64
CA TRP A 28 1.87 6.71 -11.26
C TRP A 28 0.46 6.92 -10.70
N ILE A 29 -0.42 7.53 -11.49
CA ILE A 29 -1.85 7.70 -11.18
C ILE A 29 -2.46 6.33 -10.88
N VAL A 30 -2.24 5.34 -11.76
CA VAL A 30 -2.79 3.98 -11.58
C VAL A 30 -2.25 3.32 -10.32
N ALA A 31 -0.96 3.44 -10.05
CA ALA A 31 -0.35 2.90 -8.83
C ALA A 31 -1.00 3.52 -7.57
N TYR A 32 -1.01 4.85 -7.46
CA TYR A 32 -1.56 5.53 -6.29
C TYR A 32 -3.06 5.30 -6.13
N LEU A 33 -3.84 5.25 -7.22
CA LEU A 33 -5.24 4.88 -7.16
C LEU A 33 -5.43 3.45 -6.65
N PHE A 34 -4.60 2.50 -7.08
CA PHE A 34 -4.62 1.15 -6.54
C PHE A 34 -4.39 1.16 -5.03
N ALA A 35 -3.38 1.88 -4.52
CA ALA A 35 -3.14 1.99 -3.08
C ALA A 35 -4.33 2.63 -2.32
N ALA A 36 -4.92 3.69 -2.88
CA ALA A 36 -6.09 4.33 -2.30
C ALA A 36 -7.27 3.35 -2.20
N LEU A 37 -7.59 2.66 -3.30
CA LEU A 37 -8.72 1.73 -3.37
C LEU A 37 -8.54 0.51 -2.47
N VAL A 38 -7.33 -0.05 -2.38
CA VAL A 38 -7.02 -1.17 -1.47
C VAL A 38 -7.11 -0.76 0.01
N THR A 39 -6.94 0.53 0.32
CA THR A 39 -7.03 1.07 1.68
C THR A 39 -8.47 1.26 2.17
N LEU A 40 -9.45 1.40 1.27
CA LEU A 40 -10.85 1.65 1.65
C LEU A 40 -11.57 0.46 2.30
N PRO A 41 -11.47 -0.81 1.85
CA PRO A 41 -12.19 -1.92 2.45
C PRO A 41 -11.97 -2.09 3.98
N PRO A 42 -10.74 -1.94 4.52
CA PRO A 42 -10.50 -1.92 5.96
C PRO A 42 -11.32 -0.90 6.75
N PHE A 43 -11.69 0.24 6.16
CA PHE A 43 -12.59 1.22 6.78
C PHE A 43 -13.96 0.61 7.10
N PHE A 44 -14.49 -0.21 6.19
CA PHE A 44 -15.74 -0.97 6.35
C PHE A 44 -15.55 -2.30 7.09
N GLY A 45 -14.38 -2.54 7.69
CA GLY A 45 -14.07 -3.77 8.42
C GLY A 45 -13.76 -4.98 7.54
N ARG A 46 -13.63 -4.79 6.22
CA ARG A 46 -13.27 -5.86 5.27
C ARG A 46 -11.77 -5.86 5.03
N HIS A 47 -11.10 -6.95 5.41
CA HIS A 47 -9.66 -7.13 5.19
C HIS A 47 -9.45 -8.24 4.17
N THR A 48 -8.60 -8.01 3.18
CA THR A 48 -8.32 -8.93 2.07
C THR A 48 -6.81 -9.19 1.96
N PRO A 49 -6.37 -10.26 1.28
CA PRO A 49 -4.96 -10.48 0.97
C PRO A 49 -4.43 -9.58 -0.16
N LEU A 50 -5.29 -8.76 -0.79
CA LEU A 50 -4.94 -7.90 -1.92
C LEU A 50 -3.74 -6.96 -1.68
N PRO A 51 -3.51 -6.43 -0.46
CA PRO A 51 -2.29 -5.66 -0.18
C PRO A 51 -1.01 -6.45 -0.43
N GLY A 52 -1.03 -7.79 -0.41
CA GLY A 52 0.14 -8.60 -0.76
C GLY A 52 0.56 -8.48 -2.22
N ILE A 53 -0.40 -8.36 -3.14
CA ILE A 53 -0.13 -8.10 -4.57
C ILE A 53 0.46 -6.70 -4.73
N GLY A 54 -0.13 -5.72 -4.05
CA GLY A 54 0.38 -4.35 -4.01
C GLY A 54 1.81 -4.27 -3.48
N LEU A 55 2.09 -4.90 -2.34
CA LEU A 55 3.41 -4.95 -1.73
C LEU A 55 4.46 -5.48 -2.70
N ALA A 56 4.17 -6.61 -3.35
CA ALA A 56 5.09 -7.21 -4.33
C ALA A 56 5.32 -6.27 -5.51
N PHE A 57 4.25 -5.70 -6.09
CA PHE A 57 4.34 -4.75 -7.19
C PHE A 57 5.19 -3.53 -6.85
N TYR A 58 4.89 -2.86 -5.73
CA TYR A 58 5.60 -1.66 -5.29
C TYR A 58 7.08 -1.92 -5.01
N LEU A 59 7.41 -3.05 -4.34
CA LEU A 59 8.80 -3.40 -4.06
C LEU A 59 9.58 -3.71 -5.32
N VAL A 60 9.02 -4.52 -6.23
CA VAL A 60 9.71 -4.89 -7.48
C VAL A 60 9.98 -3.65 -8.33
N TRP A 61 8.99 -2.77 -8.48
CA TRP A 61 9.16 -1.55 -9.26
C TRP A 61 10.12 -0.56 -8.58
N SER A 62 10.03 -0.40 -7.26
CA SER A 62 10.99 0.42 -6.51
C SER A 62 12.42 -0.06 -6.71
N MET A 63 12.66 -1.38 -6.61
CA MET A 63 13.98 -1.97 -6.84
C MET A 63 14.51 -1.72 -8.26
N ALA A 64 13.63 -1.68 -9.27
CA ALA A 64 14.02 -1.36 -10.64
C ALA A 64 14.53 0.08 -10.79
N LEU A 65 14.00 1.01 -9.98
CA LEU A 65 14.39 2.43 -9.97
C LEU A 65 15.54 2.74 -9.00
N LEU A 66 15.92 1.82 -8.10
CA LEU A 66 17.05 2.06 -7.18
C LEU A 66 18.40 2.20 -7.90
N GLY A 67 18.53 1.64 -9.11
CA GLY A 67 19.76 1.70 -9.90
C GLY A 67 20.13 3.09 -10.40
N SER A 68 19.17 4.02 -10.45
CA SER A 68 19.37 5.41 -10.88
C SER A 68 19.53 6.38 -9.73
N VAL A 69 19.50 5.92 -8.47
CA VAL A 69 19.69 6.77 -7.29
C VAL A 69 21.17 7.12 -7.16
N ASP A 70 21.47 8.41 -7.24
CA ASP A 70 22.82 8.97 -7.09
C ASP A 70 22.94 9.91 -5.87
N ALA A 71 24.10 10.56 -5.72
CA ALA A 71 24.36 11.48 -4.60
C ALA A 71 23.44 12.71 -4.58
N ASN A 72 22.85 13.08 -5.72
CA ASN A 72 21.93 14.21 -5.89
C ASN A 72 20.47 13.73 -5.98
N TRP A 73 20.14 12.65 -5.27
CA TRP A 73 18.84 11.98 -5.29
C TRP A 73 17.61 12.90 -5.09
N LEU A 74 17.76 14.07 -4.45
CA LEU A 74 16.68 15.04 -4.30
C LEU A 74 16.27 15.70 -5.63
N GLU A 75 17.24 15.92 -6.52
CA GLU A 75 17.02 16.48 -7.86
C GLU A 75 16.71 15.39 -8.89
N ASN A 76 17.02 14.13 -8.54
CA ASN A 76 16.75 12.97 -9.36
C ASN A 76 15.29 12.54 -9.25
N GLU A 77 14.56 12.65 -10.36
CA GLU A 77 13.16 12.28 -10.47
C GLU A 77 12.92 10.80 -10.12
N GLU A 78 13.72 9.91 -10.68
CA GLU A 78 13.60 8.46 -10.48
C GLU A 78 13.83 8.07 -9.00
N ALA A 79 14.71 8.79 -8.31
CA ALA A 79 14.93 8.57 -6.88
C ALA A 79 13.71 8.98 -6.03
N ARG A 80 13.08 10.12 -6.36
CA ARG A 80 11.84 10.56 -5.70
C ARG A 80 10.68 9.61 -5.97
N GLU A 81 10.58 9.12 -7.20
CA GLU A 81 9.64 8.11 -7.64
C GLU A 81 9.81 6.77 -6.90
N ALA A 82 11.05 6.30 -6.78
CA ALA A 82 11.39 5.11 -6.01
C ALA A 82 10.93 5.22 -4.55
N ILE A 83 11.09 6.39 -3.93
CA ILE A 83 10.60 6.68 -2.57
C ILE A 83 9.07 6.64 -2.51
N GLY A 84 8.37 7.19 -3.51
CA GLY A 84 6.91 7.10 -3.62
C GLY A 84 6.42 5.64 -3.64
N LEU A 85 7.11 4.77 -4.39
CA LEU A 85 6.85 3.33 -4.41
C LEU A 85 7.14 2.67 -3.07
N LEU A 86 8.22 3.04 -2.37
CA LEU A 86 8.53 2.51 -1.03
C LEU A 86 7.45 2.89 -0.01
N LEU A 87 6.89 4.09 -0.08
CA LEU A 87 5.76 4.50 0.77
C LEU A 87 4.51 3.65 0.47
N GLY A 88 4.24 3.38 -0.81
CA GLY A 88 3.21 2.44 -1.25
C GLY A 88 3.42 1.04 -0.68
N ALA A 89 4.62 0.49 -0.85
CA ALA A 89 5.02 -0.81 -0.31
C ALA A 89 4.85 -0.89 1.21
N LEU A 90 5.35 0.10 1.94
CA LEU A 90 5.24 0.15 3.40
C LEU A 90 3.77 0.07 3.84
N TRP A 91 2.91 0.87 3.22
CA TRP A 91 1.49 0.87 3.57
C TRP A 91 0.78 -0.44 3.22
N MET A 92 1.07 -1.00 2.04
CA MET A 92 0.57 -2.33 1.65
C MET A 92 1.00 -3.41 2.64
N GLY A 93 2.25 -3.35 3.12
CA GLY A 93 2.78 -4.24 4.16
C GLY A 93 2.02 -4.12 5.48
N VAL A 94 1.69 -2.90 5.92
CA VAL A 94 0.86 -2.67 7.12
C VAL A 94 -0.53 -3.30 6.95
N LEU A 95 -1.20 -3.08 5.82
CA LEU A 95 -2.53 -3.64 5.57
C LEU A 95 -2.49 -5.18 5.52
N LEU A 96 -1.46 -5.75 4.88
CA LEU A 96 -1.26 -7.20 4.82
C LEU A 96 -1.04 -7.78 6.21
N TYR A 97 -0.17 -7.16 7.02
CA TYR A 97 0.08 -7.59 8.39
C TYR A 97 -1.19 -7.61 9.25
N ILE A 98 -2.01 -6.56 9.15
CA ILE A 98 -3.31 -6.49 9.84
C ILE A 98 -4.23 -7.62 9.38
N TRP A 99 -4.28 -7.91 8.07
CA TRP A 99 -5.08 -9.03 7.55
C TRP A 99 -4.60 -10.38 8.09
N VAL A 100 -3.28 -10.64 8.09
CA VAL A 100 -2.70 -11.88 8.62
C VAL A 100 -3.05 -12.05 10.10
N ARG A 101 -2.83 -11.02 10.92
CA ARG A 101 -3.18 -11.05 12.36
C ARG A 101 -4.64 -11.39 12.60
N ARG A 102 -5.56 -10.69 11.92
CA ARG A 102 -7.01 -10.93 12.04
C ARG A 102 -7.44 -12.31 11.53
N ARG A 103 -6.69 -12.92 10.62
CA ARG A 103 -6.95 -14.30 10.16
C ARG A 103 -6.54 -15.30 11.25
N SER A 104 -5.38 -15.11 11.87
CA SER A 104 -4.90 -15.95 12.97
C SER A 104 -5.85 -15.91 14.18
N ASP A 105 -6.31 -14.72 14.57
CA ASP A 105 -7.21 -14.58 15.72
C ASP A 105 -8.53 -15.35 15.52
N ARG A 106 -9.09 -15.30 14.30
CA ARG A 106 -10.32 -16.03 13.93
C ARG A 106 -10.12 -17.56 13.93
N ALA A 107 -8.93 -18.02 13.56
CA ALA A 107 -8.63 -19.46 13.59
C ALA A 107 -8.58 -20.00 15.02
N LEU A 108 -7.96 -19.24 15.95
CA LEU A 108 -7.86 -19.61 17.36
C LEU A 108 -9.23 -19.66 18.06
N THR A 109 -10.11 -18.68 17.81
CA THR A 109 -11.46 -18.68 18.38
C THR A 109 -12.32 -19.85 17.92
N ASN A 110 -12.13 -20.32 16.69
CA ASN A 110 -12.88 -21.47 16.18
C ASN A 110 -12.44 -22.77 16.87
N ILE A 111 -11.13 -22.95 17.11
CA ILE A 111 -10.58 -24.13 17.79
C ILE A 111 -11.08 -24.19 19.25
N SER A 112 -11.08 -23.07 19.99
CA SER A 112 -11.56 -23.07 21.38
C SER A 112 -13.06 -23.39 21.48
N GLY A 113 -13.87 -22.89 20.54
CA GLY A 113 -15.32 -23.17 20.51
C GLY A 113 -15.68 -24.61 20.12
N GLU A 114 -14.77 -25.35 19.47
CA GLU A 114 -14.92 -26.79 19.23
C GLU A 114 -14.58 -27.64 20.46
N GLN A 115 -13.73 -27.16 21.37
CA GLN A 115 -13.36 -27.89 22.60
C GLN A 115 -14.43 -27.78 23.71
N GLU A 116 -15.31 -26.78 23.65
CA GLU A 116 -16.39 -26.56 24.62
C GLU A 116 -17.71 -27.27 24.26
N LYS A 117 -17.81 -27.90 23.08
CA LYS A 117 -18.98 -28.66 22.63
C LYS A 117 -18.80 -30.16 22.80
#